data_AF-A0A1Y3ASD9-F1
#
_entry.id   AF-A0A1Y3ASD9-F1
#
_cell.length_a   1.000
_cell.length_b   1.000
_cell.length_c   1.000
_cell.angle_alpha   90.00
_cell.angle_beta   90.00
_cell.angle_gamma   90.00
#
_symmetry.space_group_name_H-M   'P 1'
#
loop_
_entity.id
_entity.type
_entity.pdbx_description
1 polymer ?
#
loop_
_entity_poly.entity_id
_entity_poly.type
_entity_poly.pdbx_seq_one_letter_code
_entity_poly.pdbx_strand_id
1 'polypeptide(L)'
;FLPVFPIKTADEGAETVIYCALSTEIESSGYYYEDCSPLRSSKFSMNKIYQNRLAELTRKQLAKYIENYNESYPEFKVPQILAY
;
A
#
# COMPACT_ATOMS: atom_id res chain seq x y z
N PHE A 1 -35.62 -6.69 -1.47
CA PHE A 1 -34.79 -6.20 -2.58
C PHE A 1 -33.43 -5.82 -2.02
N LEU A 2 -32.37 -6.57 -2.35
CA LEU A 2 -31.00 -6.15 -2.01
C LEU A 2 -30.58 -5.09 -3.04
N PRO A 3 -29.93 -4.00 -2.62
CA PRO A 3 -29.46 -2.98 -3.56
C PRO A 3 -28.35 -3.57 -4.43
N VAL A 4 -28.56 -3.57 -5.74
CA VAL A 4 -27.50 -3.84 -6.73
C VAL A 4 -26.67 -2.56 -6.80
N PHE A 5 -25.51 -2.57 -6.15
CA PHE A 5 -24.52 -1.51 -6.38
C PHE A 5 -23.98 -1.65 -7.80
N PRO A 6 -23.81 -0.54 -8.56
CA PRO A 6 -23.20 -0.61 -9.87
C PRO A 6 -21.80 -1.21 -9.74
N ILE A 7 -21.56 -2.31 -10.45
CA ILE A 7 -20.24 -2.93 -10.53
C ILE A 7 -19.39 -2.03 -11.41
N LYS A 8 -18.33 -1.44 -10.85
CA LYS A 8 -17.35 -0.68 -11.65
C LYS A 8 -16.74 -1.59 -12.71
N THR A 9 -16.57 -1.05 -13.91
CA THR A 9 -15.75 -1.67 -14.96
C THR A 9 -14.28 -1.72 -14.53
N ALA A 10 -13.48 -2.53 -15.22
CA ALA A 10 -12.04 -2.59 -14.98
C ALA A 10 -11.39 -1.22 -15.20
N ASP A 11 -11.81 -0.49 -16.23
CA ASP A 11 -11.28 0.84 -16.57
C ASP A 11 -11.56 1.85 -15.46
N GLU A 12 -12.82 1.91 -14.97
CA GLU A 12 -13.22 2.77 -13.84
C GLU A 12 -12.51 2.38 -12.53
N GLY A 13 -12.17 1.11 -12.34
CA GLY A 13 -11.42 0.63 -11.18
C GLY A 13 -9.93 0.98 -11.23
N ALA A 14 -9.35 1.06 -12.43
CA ALA A 14 -7.92 1.30 -12.63
C ALA A 14 -7.56 2.78 -12.68
N GLU A 15 -8.52 3.65 -12.98
CA GLU A 15 -8.30 5.08 -13.26
C GLU A 15 -7.40 5.78 -12.22
N THR A 16 -7.77 5.74 -10.93
CA THR A 16 -7.00 6.42 -9.87
C THR A 16 -5.62 5.79 -9.69
N VAL A 17 -5.47 4.48 -9.89
CA VAL A 17 -4.16 3.80 -9.80
C VAL A 17 -3.24 4.28 -10.91
N ILE A 18 -3.75 4.35 -12.14
CA ILE A 18 -3.00 4.84 -13.30
C ILE A 18 -2.62 6.31 -13.11
N TYR A 19 -3.56 7.15 -12.65
CA TYR A 19 -3.29 8.55 -12.33
C TYR A 19 -2.18 8.69 -11.29
N CYS A 20 -2.27 7.96 -10.16
CA CYS A 20 -1.24 7.96 -9.11
C CYS A 20 0.14 7.47 -9.59
N ALA A 21 0.18 6.57 -10.57
CA ALA A 21 1.42 5.98 -11.06
C ALA A 21 2.11 6.83 -12.14
N LEU A 22 1.35 7.52 -12.98
CA LEU A 22 1.86 8.12 -14.22
C LEU A 22 1.69 9.64 -14.31
N SER A 23 0.81 10.25 -13.51
CA SER A 23 0.55 11.68 -13.60
C SER A 23 1.79 12.49 -13.17
N THR A 24 2.18 13.44 -14.01
CA THR A 24 3.25 14.40 -13.68
C THR A 24 2.78 15.49 -12.70
N GLU A 25 1.48 15.54 -12.39
CA GLU A 25 0.90 16.50 -11.44
C GLU A 25 1.13 16.08 -9.97
N ILE A 26 1.53 14.82 -9.73
CA ILE A 26 1.80 14.31 -8.39
C ILE A 26 3.29 14.49 -8.09
N GLU A 27 3.61 15.58 -7.41
CA GLU A 27 5.00 15.94 -7.08
C GLU A 27 5.51 15.27 -5.79
N SER A 28 4.61 14.69 -4.97
CA SER A 28 4.96 14.19 -3.64
C SER A 28 4.19 12.92 -3.26
N SER A 29 4.79 12.11 -2.40
CA SER A 29 4.26 10.80 -1.98
C SER A 29 3.58 10.85 -0.60
N GLY A 30 2.82 9.80 -0.27
CA GLY A 30 2.21 9.63 1.05
C GLY A 30 0.78 10.17 1.20
N TYR A 31 0.16 10.60 0.10
CA TYR A 31 -1.24 11.03 0.07
C TYR A 31 -2.18 9.87 -0.27
N TYR A 32 -3.43 10.02 0.16
CA TYR A 32 -4.53 9.15 -0.25
C TYR A 32 -5.28 9.82 -1.40
N TYR A 33 -5.65 9.06 -2.43
CA TYR A 33 -6.36 9.56 -3.60
C TYR A 33 -7.63 8.75 -3.84
N GLU A 34 -8.67 9.42 -4.30
CA GLU A 34 -9.92 8.85 -4.78
C GLU A 34 -10.45 9.77 -5.89
N ASP A 35 -10.97 9.17 -6.97
CA ASP A 35 -11.37 9.85 -8.20
C ASP A 35 -10.32 10.87 -8.70
N CYS A 36 -9.07 10.37 -8.82
CA CYS A 36 -7.91 11.13 -9.29
C CYS A 36 -7.61 12.41 -8.49
N SER A 37 -8.11 12.53 -7.26
CA SER A 37 -8.00 13.73 -6.44
C SER A 37 -7.45 13.42 -5.05
N PRO A 38 -6.57 14.27 -4.48
CA PRO A 38 -6.03 14.05 -3.15
C PRO A 38 -7.12 14.25 -2.09
N LEU A 39 -7.25 13.29 -1.19
CA LEU A 39 -8.28 13.28 -0.15
C LEU A 39 -7.68 12.90 1.19
N ARG A 40 -8.37 13.30 2.26
CA ARG A 40 -7.99 12.90 3.62
C ARG A 40 -8.59 11.54 3.94
N SER A 41 -7.74 10.55 4.15
CA SER A 41 -8.18 9.23 4.62
C SER A 41 -8.79 9.30 6.03
N SER A 42 -9.32 8.16 6.49
CA SER A 42 -9.87 8.03 7.85
C SER A 42 -8.90 8.50 8.95
N LYS A 43 -9.45 8.99 10.09
CA LYS A 43 -8.63 9.33 11.27
C LYS A 43 -7.85 8.12 11.79
N PHE A 44 -8.44 6.92 11.70
CA PHE A 44 -7.83 5.69 12.16
C PHE A 44 -6.59 5.33 11.32
N SER A 45 -6.69 5.42 9.99
CA SER A 45 -5.56 5.14 9.09
C SER A 45 -4.43 6.14 9.25
N MET A 46 -4.68 7.36 9.74
CA MET A 46 -3.65 8.37 10.03
C MET A 46 -3.00 8.24 11.41
N ASN A 47 -3.39 7.26 12.23
CA ASN A 47 -2.83 7.08 13.57
C ASN A 47 -1.43 6.45 13.51
N LYS A 48 -0.40 7.24 13.80
CA LYS A 48 1.00 6.82 13.74
C LYS A 48 1.36 5.71 14.72
N ILE A 49 0.71 5.64 15.88
CA ILE A 49 0.94 4.57 16.86
C ILE A 49 0.54 3.22 16.26
N TYR A 50 -0.65 3.16 15.63
CA TYR A 50 -1.11 1.93 14.98
C TYR A 50 -0.33 1.59 13.70
N GLN A 51 0.03 2.60 12.89
CA GLN A 51 0.89 2.38 11.71
C GLN A 51 2.23 1.72 12.11
N ASN A 52 2.89 2.28 13.13
CA ASN A 52 4.19 1.77 13.59
C ASN A 52 4.07 0.37 14.18
N ARG A 53 3.05 0.13 15.01
CA ARG A 53 2.78 -1.19 15.60
C ARG A 53 2.49 -2.24 14.53
N LEU A 54 1.67 -1.90 13.53
CA LEU A 54 1.36 -2.80 12.41
C LEU A 54 2.61 -3.13 11.61
N ALA A 55 3.43 -2.13 11.30
CA ALA A 55 4.68 -2.33 10.58
C ALA A 55 5.66 -3.24 11.35
N GLU A 56 5.79 -3.05 12.66
CA GLU A 56 6.61 -3.90 13.53
C GLU A 56 6.14 -5.35 13.54
N LEU A 57 4.83 -5.57 13.75
CA LEU A 57 4.25 -6.92 13.78
C LEU A 57 4.41 -7.63 12.44
N THR A 58 4.15 -6.92 11.34
CA THR A 58 4.30 -7.47 9.98
C THR A 58 5.73 -7.91 9.72
N ARG A 59 6.73 -7.07 10.07
CA ARG A 59 8.14 -7.44 9.96
C ARG A 59 8.49 -8.68 10.78
N LYS A 60 8.04 -8.74 12.04
CA LYS A 60 8.27 -9.91 12.91
C LYS A 60 7.67 -11.19 12.32
N GLN A 61 6.48 -11.11 11.75
CA GLN A 61 5.80 -12.25 11.14
C GLN A 61 6.48 -12.71 9.84
N LEU A 62 7.01 -11.77 9.06
CA LEU A 62 7.64 -12.06 7.76
C LEU A 62 9.13 -12.39 7.86
N ALA A 63 9.80 -12.11 8.99
CA ALA A 63 11.25 -12.24 9.14
C ALA A 63 11.78 -13.61 8.70
N LYS A 64 11.19 -14.70 9.21
CA LYS A 64 11.60 -16.07 8.86
C LYS A 64 11.41 -16.39 7.38
N TYR A 65 10.34 -15.87 6.76
CA TYR A 65 10.10 -16.08 5.33
C TYR A 65 11.12 -15.33 4.48
N ILE A 66 11.52 -14.13 4.90
CA ILE A 66 12.56 -13.34 4.24
C ILE A 66 13.92 -14.04 4.36
N GLU A 67 14.25 -14.57 5.54
CA GLU A 67 15.49 -15.35 5.75
C GLU A 67 15.54 -16.57 4.83
N ASN A 68 14.49 -17.41 4.86
CA ASN A 68 14.41 -18.60 4.01
C ASN A 68 14.48 -18.25 2.51
N TYR A 69 13.82 -17.16 2.09
CA TYR A 69 13.86 -16.69 0.70
C TYR A 69 15.28 -16.27 0.31
N ASN A 70 15.95 -15.49 1.15
CA ASN A 70 17.30 -15.00 0.90
C ASN A 70 18.36 -16.11 0.88
N GLU A 71 18.15 -17.19 1.64
CA GLU A 71 18.97 -18.41 1.56
C GLU A 71 18.75 -19.16 0.25
N SER A 72 17.49 -19.23 -0.20
CA SER A 72 17.11 -19.95 -1.43
C SER A 72 17.49 -19.19 -2.72
N TYR A 73 17.45 -17.86 -2.66
CA TYR A 73 17.62 -16.95 -3.81
C TYR A 73 18.58 -15.80 -3.45
N PRO A 74 19.87 -16.09 -3.23
CA PRO A 74 20.85 -15.09 -2.78
C PRO A 74 21.05 -13.94 -3.79
N GLU A 75 20.84 -14.18 -5.08
CA GLU A 75 20.90 -13.19 -6.16
C GLU A 75 19.74 -12.19 -6.12
N PHE A 76 18.62 -12.55 -5.49
CA PHE A 76 17.42 -11.73 -5.34
C PHE A 76 17.21 -11.27 -3.90
N LYS A 77 18.30 -11.12 -3.13
CA LYS A 77 18.26 -10.84 -1.69
C LYS A 77 17.35 -9.65 -1.36
N VAL A 78 16.29 -9.92 -0.61
CA VAL A 78 15.40 -8.91 -0.08
C VAL A 78 16.06 -8.30 1.16
N PRO A 79 16.28 -6.98 1.22
CA PRO A 79 16.84 -6.34 2.40
C PRO A 79 15.90 -6.50 3.59
N GLN A 80 16.48 -6.68 4.79
CA GLN A 80 15.66 -6.60 5.99
C GLN A 80 15.07 -5.19 6.07
N ILE A 81 13.75 -5.11 6.24
CA ILE A 81 13.03 -3.85 6.35
C ILE A 81 13.41 -3.24 7.72
N LEU A 82 14.45 -2.41 7.76
CA LEU A 82 14.86 -1.71 8.97
C LEU A 82 13.79 -0.66 9.30
N ALA A 83 13.45 -0.55 10.59
CA ALA A 83 12.54 0.51 11.04
C ALA A 83 13.25 1.86 10.88
N TYR A 84 12.57 2.82 10.24
CA TYR A 84 12.91 4.25 10.32
C TYR A 84 12.35 4.84 11.61
#